data_AF-A0A956IFY2-F1
#
_entry.id   AF-A0A956IFY2-F1
#
_cell.length_a   1.000
_cell.length_b   1.000
_cell.length_c   1.000
_cell.angle_alpha   90.00
_cell.angle_beta   90.00
_cell.angle_gamma   90.00
#
_symmetry.space_group_name_H-M   'P 1'
#
loop_
_entity.id
_entity.type
_entity.pdbx_description
1 polymer ?
#
loop_
_entity_poly.entity_id
_entity_poly.type
_entity_poly.pdbx_seq_one_letter_code
_entity_poly.pdbx_strand_id
1 'polypeptide(L)'
;MKHHQITAAIVLAAALGTSAAYAATLVPGLTYTGISGFSGTTTTAIGAASDEHAVSFLSAGERFNHPCELGVYKANIDGSNDSIYDEWDSCTTTSPNETIGWTTGSGIYVRGIAACTNNSANHRVKGIQIFGASIAANGTVTPLGVDDWFSRANCATWHAPVFCPAGQIATKVRVHRTGDEINGLSLACRDVAP
;
A
#
# COMPACT_ATOMS: atom_id res chain seq x y z
N MET A 1 -10.55 48.87 63.92
CA MET A 1 -10.07 49.43 62.64
C MET A 1 -10.13 48.31 61.61
N LYS A 2 -10.96 48.45 60.57
CA LYS A 2 -11.32 47.37 59.63
C LYS A 2 -10.28 47.27 58.51
N HIS A 3 -9.58 46.14 58.41
CA HIS A 3 -8.70 45.82 57.27
C HIS A 3 -9.54 45.40 56.06
N HIS A 4 -9.44 46.14 54.95
CA HIS A 4 -9.94 45.73 53.64
C HIS A 4 -8.81 45.04 52.89
N GLN A 5 -8.96 43.76 52.57
CA GLN A 5 -8.11 43.07 51.60
C GLN A 5 -8.75 43.16 50.22
N ILE A 6 -7.98 43.65 49.24
CA ILE A 6 -8.37 43.75 47.83
C ILE A 6 -7.82 42.50 47.14
N THR A 7 -8.72 41.60 46.74
CA THR A 7 -8.38 40.39 45.99
C THR A 7 -8.29 40.75 44.50
N ALA A 8 -7.09 40.75 43.93
CA ALA A 8 -6.88 40.94 42.49
C ALA A 8 -7.18 39.63 41.76
N ALA A 9 -8.21 39.63 40.91
CA ALA A 9 -8.52 38.52 40.02
C ALA A 9 -7.63 38.58 38.78
N ILE A 10 -6.73 37.62 38.61
CA ILE A 10 -5.94 37.44 37.40
C ILE A 10 -6.80 36.71 36.37
N VAL A 11 -7.15 37.39 35.28
CA VAL A 11 -7.84 36.80 34.14
C VAL A 11 -6.78 36.22 33.19
N LEU A 12 -6.61 34.90 33.19
CA LEU A 12 -5.84 34.20 32.16
C LEU A 12 -6.68 34.12 30.89
N ALA A 13 -6.31 34.89 29.86
CA ALA A 13 -6.83 34.71 28.51
C ALA A 13 -6.14 33.48 27.87
N ALA A 14 -6.87 32.37 27.72
CA ALA A 14 -6.38 31.23 26.97
C ALA A 14 -6.38 31.59 25.47
N ALA A 15 -5.18 31.68 24.87
CA ALA A 15 -5.05 31.80 23.42
C ALA A 15 -5.48 30.47 22.78
N LEU A 16 -6.65 30.45 22.15
CA LEU A 16 -7.09 29.35 21.30
C LEU A 16 -6.27 29.38 20.02
N GLY A 17 -5.16 28.64 20.00
CA GLY A 17 -4.42 28.38 18.77
C GLY A 17 -5.27 27.52 17.85
N THR A 18 -5.69 28.08 16.71
CA THR A 18 -6.29 27.29 15.62
C THR A 18 -5.18 26.44 15.02
N SER A 19 -5.12 25.15 15.38
CA SER A 19 -4.30 24.20 14.65
C SER A 19 -4.89 24.06 13.24
N ALA A 20 -4.17 24.57 12.23
CA ALA A 20 -4.47 24.22 10.85
C ALA A 20 -4.43 22.69 10.76
N ALA A 21 -5.54 22.09 10.30
CA ALA A 21 -5.55 20.67 9.99
C ALA A 21 -4.65 20.48 8.77
N TYR A 22 -3.42 20.05 9.01
CA TYR A 22 -2.53 19.58 7.96
C TYR A 22 -3.15 18.30 7.38
N ALA A 23 -3.17 18.20 6.05
CA ALA A 23 -3.73 17.08 5.33
C ALA A 23 -2.59 16.18 4.87
N ALA A 24 -2.65 14.90 5.24
CA ALA A 24 -1.57 13.95 5.00
C ALA A 24 -1.06 13.99 3.56
N THR A 25 0.27 13.99 3.40
CA THR A 25 0.97 14.00 2.12
C THR A 25 1.96 12.86 2.01
N LEU A 26 2.28 12.42 0.79
CA LEU A 26 3.35 11.45 0.54
C LEU A 26 4.67 12.17 0.34
N VAL A 27 5.66 11.91 1.18
CA VAL A 27 6.99 12.52 1.07
C VAL A 27 7.75 11.90 -0.12
N PRO A 28 8.45 12.69 -0.95
CA PRO A 28 9.27 12.17 -2.04
C PRO A 28 10.35 11.18 -1.57
N GLY A 29 10.66 10.21 -2.42
CA GLY A 29 11.60 9.12 -2.12
C GLY A 29 10.91 7.76 -2.15
N LEU A 30 11.66 6.67 -2.28
CA LEU A 30 11.10 5.32 -2.26
C LEU A 30 11.98 4.41 -1.41
N THR A 31 11.36 3.71 -0.47
CA THR A 31 11.99 2.58 0.24
C THR A 31 11.37 1.29 -0.25
N TYR A 32 12.20 0.34 -0.69
CA TYR A 32 11.71 -0.96 -1.10
C TYR A 32 11.72 -1.94 0.08
N THR A 33 10.67 -2.72 0.20
CA THR A 33 10.63 -3.85 1.15
C THR A 33 11.56 -4.98 0.68
N GLY A 34 11.71 -6.01 1.53
CA GLY A 34 12.17 -7.31 1.06
C GLY A 34 11.25 -7.93 0.00
N ILE A 35 11.61 -9.11 -0.50
CA ILE A 35 10.84 -9.87 -1.48
C ILE A 35 9.98 -10.89 -0.73
N SER A 36 8.68 -10.96 -1.07
CA SER A 36 7.86 -12.13 -0.79
C SER A 36 7.77 -12.97 -2.07
N GLY A 37 8.19 -14.23 -2.00
CA GLY A 37 8.43 -15.07 -3.18
C GLY A 37 9.92 -15.19 -3.49
N PHE A 38 10.25 -15.27 -4.78
CA PHE A 38 11.61 -15.43 -5.26
C PHE A 38 12.06 -14.22 -6.09
N SER A 39 13.37 -13.93 -6.06
CA SER A 39 13.96 -12.96 -6.98
C SER A 39 13.86 -13.46 -8.42
N GLY A 40 13.65 -12.55 -9.36
CA GLY A 40 13.75 -12.80 -10.79
C GLY A 40 15.06 -12.27 -11.37
N THR A 41 15.23 -12.45 -12.68
CA THR A 41 16.34 -11.85 -13.44
C THR A 41 16.12 -10.37 -13.77
N THR A 42 14.86 -9.92 -13.71
CA THR A 42 14.47 -8.53 -13.96
C THR A 42 13.43 -8.05 -12.95
N THR A 43 13.29 -6.74 -12.82
CA THR A 43 12.26 -6.12 -11.97
C THR A 43 11.52 -5.02 -12.72
N THR A 44 10.21 -4.92 -12.49
CA THR A 44 9.36 -3.83 -12.99
C THR A 44 8.63 -3.19 -11.82
N ALA A 45 8.68 -1.86 -11.69
CA ALA A 45 7.87 -1.14 -10.70
C ALA A 45 6.60 -0.63 -11.37
N ILE A 46 5.45 -0.94 -10.78
CA ILE A 46 4.11 -0.66 -11.29
C ILE A 46 3.40 0.25 -10.28
N GLY A 47 2.79 1.30 -10.77
CA GLY A 47 2.09 2.32 -10.00
C GLY A 47 2.44 3.70 -10.56
N ALA A 48 1.45 4.38 -11.12
CA ALA A 48 1.60 5.72 -11.68
C ALA A 48 2.20 6.69 -10.64
N ALA A 49 3.06 7.60 -11.11
CA ALA A 49 3.64 8.62 -10.24
C ALA A 49 2.53 9.53 -9.69
N SER A 50 2.51 9.69 -8.37
CA SER A 50 1.57 10.56 -7.67
C SER A 50 2.05 10.80 -6.24
N ASP A 51 1.87 12.02 -5.76
CA ASP A 51 2.20 12.47 -4.41
C ASP A 51 1.01 12.41 -3.44
N GLU A 52 -0.14 11.96 -3.94
CA GLU A 52 -1.41 11.94 -3.20
C GLU A 52 -2.05 10.55 -3.16
N HIS A 53 -1.57 9.60 -3.98
CA HIS A 53 -2.22 8.30 -4.12
C HIS A 53 -1.35 7.16 -3.58
N ALA A 54 -1.96 6.31 -2.73
CA ALA A 54 -1.38 5.08 -2.21
C ALA A 54 -2.11 3.85 -2.76
N VAL A 55 -1.44 2.70 -2.83
CA VAL A 55 -2.02 1.47 -3.38
C VAL A 55 -3.22 1.04 -2.53
N SER A 56 -4.37 0.78 -3.16
CA SER A 56 -5.58 0.30 -2.49
C SER A 56 -6.04 -1.06 -3.00
N PHE A 57 -5.83 -1.35 -4.29
CA PHE A 57 -6.10 -2.66 -4.88
C PHE A 57 -4.96 -3.13 -5.77
N LEU A 58 -4.91 -4.45 -5.92
CA LEU A 58 -4.14 -5.12 -6.96
C LEU A 58 -5.10 -5.94 -7.84
N SER A 59 -4.93 -5.84 -9.15
CA SER A 59 -5.43 -6.86 -10.08
C SER A 59 -4.25 -7.72 -10.51
N ALA A 60 -4.48 -9.00 -10.70
CA ALA A 60 -3.48 -9.90 -11.27
C ALA A 60 -4.15 -10.78 -12.30
N GLY A 61 -3.46 -11.02 -13.41
CA GLY A 61 -3.92 -11.87 -14.50
C GLY A 61 -3.01 -13.07 -14.74
N GLU A 62 -3.59 -14.15 -15.23
CA GLU A 62 -2.86 -15.36 -15.56
C GLU A 62 -3.38 -16.00 -16.85
N ARG A 63 -2.46 -16.43 -17.72
CA ARG A 63 -2.80 -17.17 -18.93
C ARG A 63 -2.13 -18.53 -18.94
N PHE A 64 -2.90 -19.60 -19.15
CA PHE A 64 -2.41 -20.98 -19.23
C PHE A 64 -1.46 -21.39 -18.10
N ASN A 65 -1.73 -21.00 -16.85
CA ASN A 65 -0.84 -21.25 -15.71
C ASN A 65 0.46 -20.41 -15.71
N HIS A 66 0.47 -19.26 -16.38
CA HIS A 66 1.55 -18.26 -16.37
C HIS A 66 1.04 -16.89 -15.88
N PRO A 67 1.41 -16.44 -14.68
CA PRO A 67 1.08 -15.10 -14.22
C PRO A 67 1.81 -14.09 -15.11
N CYS A 68 1.07 -13.29 -15.87
CA CYS A 68 1.60 -12.41 -16.91
C CYS A 68 1.08 -10.97 -16.82
N GLU A 69 0.25 -10.67 -15.81
CA GLU A 69 -0.35 -9.34 -15.67
C GLU A 69 -0.44 -8.98 -14.18
N LEU A 70 -0.11 -7.73 -13.86
CA LEU A 70 -0.34 -7.12 -12.56
C LEU A 70 -0.73 -5.64 -12.74
N GLY A 71 -1.93 -5.29 -12.29
CA GLY A 71 -2.41 -3.92 -12.21
C GLY A 71 -2.37 -3.40 -10.77
N VAL A 72 -2.08 -2.11 -10.64
CA VAL A 72 -2.01 -1.41 -9.36
C VAL A 72 -3.00 -0.25 -9.41
N TYR A 73 -4.05 -0.35 -8.60
CA TYR A 73 -4.96 0.76 -8.36
C TYR A 73 -4.52 1.51 -7.12
N LYS A 74 -4.52 2.83 -7.22
CA LYS A 74 -4.15 3.71 -6.12
C LYS A 74 -5.31 4.65 -5.84
N ALA A 75 -5.67 4.79 -4.58
CA ALA A 75 -6.67 5.74 -4.11
C ALA A 75 -5.99 6.94 -3.47
N ASN A 76 -6.64 8.11 -3.53
CA ASN A 76 -6.15 9.31 -2.85
C ASN A 76 -6.12 9.10 -1.32
N ILE A 77 -5.06 9.59 -0.66
CA ILE A 77 -4.86 9.47 0.79
C ILE A 77 -5.66 10.49 1.60
N ASP A 78 -6.20 11.53 0.96
CA ASP A 78 -7.05 12.53 1.60
C ASP A 78 -8.51 12.07 1.77
N GLY A 79 -8.86 10.88 1.24
CA GLY A 79 -10.20 10.30 1.28
C GLY A 79 -11.12 10.74 0.13
N SER A 80 -10.63 11.55 -0.82
CA SER A 80 -11.36 11.84 -2.05
C SER A 80 -11.59 10.57 -2.87
N ASN A 81 -12.69 10.56 -3.62
CA ASN A 81 -13.07 9.44 -4.47
C ASN A 81 -12.38 9.51 -5.84
N ASP A 82 -11.06 9.74 -5.84
CA ASP A 82 -10.19 9.69 -7.02
C ASP A 82 -9.28 8.45 -6.94
N SER A 83 -8.99 7.89 -8.11
CA SER A 83 -8.11 6.75 -8.24
C SER A 83 -7.34 6.79 -9.55
N ILE A 84 -6.08 6.37 -9.49
CA ILE A 84 -5.21 6.19 -10.65
C ILE A 84 -4.83 4.73 -10.80
N TYR A 85 -4.61 4.32 -12.05
CA TYR A 85 -4.29 2.95 -12.42
C TYR A 85 -3.00 2.91 -13.23
N ASP A 86 -2.21 1.87 -13.01
CA ASP A 86 -1.03 1.54 -13.81
C ASP A 86 -0.87 0.03 -13.84
N GLU A 87 -0.34 -0.50 -14.93
CA GLU A 87 -0.28 -1.94 -15.14
C GLU A 87 1.01 -2.38 -15.83
N TRP A 88 1.38 -3.62 -15.54
CA TRP A 88 2.27 -4.39 -16.38
C TRP A 88 1.49 -5.56 -16.94
N ASP A 89 1.40 -5.64 -18.26
CA ASP A 89 0.77 -6.74 -18.98
C ASP A 89 1.76 -7.29 -20.02
N SER A 90 2.12 -8.57 -19.84
CA SER A 90 2.86 -9.36 -20.83
C SER A 90 2.04 -10.54 -21.35
N CYS A 91 0.74 -10.58 -21.06
CA CYS A 91 -0.17 -11.56 -21.62
C CYS A 91 -0.38 -11.26 -23.11
N THR A 92 -0.11 -12.23 -23.98
CA THR A 92 -0.32 -12.06 -25.43
C THR A 92 -1.79 -12.08 -25.84
N THR A 93 -2.70 -12.36 -24.90
CA THR A 93 -4.16 -12.48 -25.05
C THR A 93 -4.84 -12.14 -23.75
N THR A 94 -6.16 -11.84 -23.78
CA THR A 94 -6.98 -11.62 -22.58
C THR A 94 -6.78 -12.72 -21.53
N SER A 95 -6.55 -12.30 -20.28
CA SER A 95 -6.34 -13.17 -19.13
C SER A 95 -7.49 -12.97 -18.12
N PRO A 96 -7.98 -14.04 -17.45
CA PRO A 96 -8.89 -13.88 -16.32
C PRO A 96 -8.17 -13.20 -15.15
N ASN A 97 -8.74 -12.09 -14.69
CA ASN A 97 -8.18 -11.27 -13.62
C ASN A 97 -8.84 -11.56 -12.28
N GLU A 98 -8.01 -11.63 -11.25
CA GLU A 98 -8.42 -11.61 -9.85
C GLU A 98 -8.08 -10.23 -9.29
N THR A 99 -9.00 -9.63 -8.54
CA THR A 99 -8.78 -8.31 -7.90
C THR A 99 -8.96 -8.44 -6.40
N ILE A 100 -8.02 -7.89 -5.66
CA ILE A 100 -8.02 -7.86 -4.19
C ILE A 100 -7.75 -6.43 -3.71
N GLY A 101 -8.34 -6.05 -2.58
CA GLY A 101 -8.13 -4.76 -1.93
C GLY A 101 -9.41 -4.10 -1.45
N TRP A 102 -9.35 -2.78 -1.29
CA TRP A 102 -10.41 -2.02 -0.66
C TRP A 102 -10.88 -0.88 -1.55
N THR A 103 -12.20 -0.66 -1.58
CA THR A 103 -12.86 0.37 -2.37
C THR A 103 -12.21 1.74 -2.22
N THR A 104 -12.14 2.50 -3.32
CA THR A 104 -11.74 3.90 -3.30
C THR A 104 -12.58 4.66 -2.25
N GLY A 105 -11.92 5.50 -1.45
CA GLY A 105 -12.56 6.19 -0.33
C GLY A 105 -12.76 5.36 0.94
N SER A 106 -12.37 4.08 0.98
CA SER A 106 -12.43 3.27 2.21
C SER A 106 -11.48 3.74 3.32
N GLY A 107 -10.47 4.54 2.96
CA GLY A 107 -9.40 4.94 3.89
C GLY A 107 -8.44 3.80 4.25
N ILE A 108 -8.45 2.70 3.49
CA ILE A 108 -7.57 1.55 3.67
C ILE A 108 -6.61 1.45 2.49
N TYR A 109 -5.32 1.33 2.80
CA TYR A 109 -4.24 1.28 1.83
C TYR A 109 -3.31 0.09 2.11
N VAL A 110 -2.65 -0.41 1.08
CA VAL A 110 -1.70 -1.52 1.17
C VAL A 110 -0.45 -1.07 1.92
N ARG A 111 -0.14 -1.80 2.99
CA ARG A 111 1.08 -1.65 3.78
C ARG A 111 1.98 -2.88 3.68
N GLY A 112 1.41 -4.05 3.41
CA GLY A 112 2.16 -5.30 3.30
C GLY A 112 1.68 -6.16 2.16
N ILE A 113 2.54 -7.08 1.74
CA ILE A 113 2.23 -8.06 0.69
C ILE A 113 2.87 -9.41 1.02
N ALA A 114 2.16 -10.48 0.71
CA ALA A 114 2.68 -11.84 0.65
C ALA A 114 2.36 -12.46 -0.70
N ALA A 115 3.27 -13.30 -1.20
CA ALA A 115 3.07 -14.05 -2.43
C ALA A 115 2.98 -15.56 -2.13
N CYS A 116 2.03 -16.23 -2.77
CA CYS A 116 2.03 -17.68 -2.87
C CYS A 116 2.74 -18.10 -4.14
N THR A 117 3.60 -19.12 -4.07
CA THR A 117 4.29 -19.67 -5.24
C THR A 117 3.96 -21.14 -5.45
N ASN A 118 4.21 -21.64 -6.66
CA ASN A 118 3.93 -23.03 -7.04
C ASN A 118 4.96 -24.07 -6.57
N ASN A 119 5.97 -23.66 -5.82
CA ASN A 119 7.07 -24.51 -5.34
C ASN A 119 7.70 -25.40 -6.43
N SER A 120 7.64 -24.95 -7.68
CA SER A 120 8.31 -25.59 -8.82
C SER A 120 9.58 -24.82 -9.17
N ALA A 121 10.44 -25.37 -10.03
CA ALA A 121 11.71 -24.74 -10.41
C ALA A 121 11.56 -23.34 -11.05
N ASN A 122 10.36 -23.02 -11.57
CA ASN A 122 10.04 -21.71 -12.15
C ASN A 122 9.47 -20.71 -11.13
N HIS A 123 9.19 -21.14 -9.89
CA HIS A 123 8.82 -20.28 -8.78
C HIS A 123 7.66 -19.31 -9.05
N ARG A 124 6.71 -19.69 -9.91
CA ARG A 124 5.64 -18.78 -10.34
C ARG A 124 4.75 -18.37 -9.19
N VAL A 125 4.43 -17.09 -9.11
CA VAL A 125 3.39 -16.57 -8.20
C VAL A 125 2.02 -17.08 -8.63
N LYS A 126 1.26 -17.60 -7.67
CA LYS A 126 -0.08 -18.19 -7.84
C LYS A 126 -1.11 -17.61 -6.88
N GLY A 127 -0.70 -16.76 -5.96
CA GLY A 127 -1.60 -16.06 -5.06
C GLY A 127 -0.92 -14.83 -4.54
N ILE A 128 -1.74 -13.84 -4.19
CA ILE A 128 -1.28 -12.60 -3.57
C ILE A 128 -2.20 -12.35 -2.37
N GLN A 129 -1.60 -11.94 -1.27
CA GLN A 129 -2.28 -11.46 -0.08
C GLN A 129 -1.73 -10.08 0.24
N ILE A 130 -2.62 -9.12 0.51
CA ILE A 130 -2.27 -7.75 0.88
C ILE A 130 -2.75 -7.44 2.28
N PHE A 131 -2.04 -6.55 2.97
CA PHE A 131 -2.31 -6.19 4.36
C PHE A 131 -2.55 -4.69 4.46
N GLY A 132 -3.65 -4.31 5.11
CA GLY A 132 -4.16 -2.95 5.15
C GLY A 132 -3.61 -2.10 6.29
N ALA A 133 -3.53 -0.81 6.04
CA ALA A 133 -3.36 0.25 7.04
C ALA A 133 -4.27 1.43 6.72
N SER A 134 -4.64 2.20 7.73
CA SER A 134 -5.26 3.52 7.56
C SER A 134 -4.22 4.63 7.65
N ILE A 135 -4.55 5.78 7.05
CA ILE A 135 -3.79 7.02 7.16
C ILE A 135 -4.70 8.05 7.83
N ALA A 136 -4.28 8.59 8.96
CA ALA A 136 -4.96 9.73 9.58
C ALA A 136 -4.52 11.04 8.93
N ALA A 137 -5.34 12.09 9.06
CA ALA A 137 -5.04 13.42 8.50
C ALA A 137 -3.67 13.98 8.94
N ASN A 138 -3.21 13.64 10.15
CA ASN A 138 -1.90 14.05 10.66
C ASN A 138 -0.72 13.18 10.14
N GLY A 139 -0.92 12.40 9.09
CA GLY A 139 0.07 11.50 8.50
C GLY A 139 0.33 10.22 9.30
N THR A 140 -0.39 9.95 10.39
CA THR A 140 -0.19 8.70 11.16
C THR A 140 -0.69 7.49 10.38
N VAL A 141 0.22 6.55 10.09
CA VAL A 141 -0.10 5.26 9.46
C VAL A 141 -0.39 4.21 10.54
N THR A 142 -1.62 3.67 10.54
CA THR A 142 -2.06 2.67 11.54
C THR A 142 -2.36 1.32 10.89
N PRO A 143 -1.61 0.25 11.25
CA PRO A 143 -1.98 -1.13 10.93
C PRO A 143 -3.42 -1.46 11.32
N LEU A 144 -4.21 -2.02 10.41
CA LEU A 144 -5.60 -2.38 10.70
C LEU A 144 -5.83 -3.86 11.02
N GLY A 145 -4.85 -4.73 10.76
CA GLY A 145 -5.01 -6.17 10.92
C GLY A 145 -6.03 -6.78 9.94
N VAL A 146 -6.41 -6.03 8.90
CA VAL A 146 -7.23 -6.51 7.79
C VAL A 146 -6.33 -6.92 6.63
N ASP A 147 -6.73 -7.97 5.94
CA ASP A 147 -6.08 -8.49 4.75
C ASP A 147 -7.13 -8.87 3.70
N ASP A 148 -6.68 -8.95 2.45
CA ASP A 148 -7.45 -9.51 1.35
C ASP A 148 -6.51 -10.32 0.45
N TRP A 149 -7.02 -11.37 -0.17
CA TRP A 149 -6.18 -12.32 -0.89
C TRP A 149 -6.94 -13.10 -1.95
N PHE A 150 -6.18 -13.56 -2.94
CA PHE A 150 -6.63 -14.57 -3.86
C PHE A 150 -5.57 -15.67 -3.98
N SER A 151 -6.01 -16.84 -4.42
CA SER A 151 -5.09 -17.90 -4.85
C SER A 151 -5.67 -18.61 -6.06
N ARG A 152 -4.77 -19.09 -6.92
CA ARG A 152 -5.06 -19.91 -8.09
C ARG A 152 -4.61 -21.34 -7.84
N ALA A 153 -5.01 -22.22 -8.77
CA ALA A 153 -4.48 -23.57 -8.83
C ALA A 153 -2.94 -23.55 -8.81
N ASN A 154 -2.36 -24.57 -8.17
CA ASN A 154 -0.91 -24.70 -7.96
C ASN A 154 -0.30 -23.66 -7.01
N CYS A 155 -1.06 -22.88 -6.25
CA CYS A 155 -0.52 -22.20 -5.07
C CYS A 155 -0.11 -23.26 -4.04
N ALA A 156 1.19 -23.37 -3.75
CA ALA A 156 1.76 -24.41 -2.90
C ALA A 156 2.37 -23.87 -1.61
N THR A 157 3.05 -22.73 -1.66
CA THR A 157 3.74 -22.15 -0.50
C THR A 157 3.57 -20.65 -0.47
N TRP A 158 2.93 -20.17 0.61
CA TRP A 158 2.93 -18.76 0.98
C TRP A 158 4.28 -18.39 1.58
N HIS A 159 4.87 -17.34 1.03
CA HIS A 159 6.09 -16.75 1.56
C HIS A 159 5.75 -15.77 2.68
N ALA A 160 6.75 -15.48 3.52
CA ALA A 160 6.57 -14.52 4.60
C ALA A 160 6.08 -13.17 4.05
N PRO A 161 5.13 -12.51 4.73
CA PRO A 161 4.70 -11.17 4.35
C PRO A 161 5.85 -10.18 4.56
N VAL A 162 5.96 -9.24 3.63
CA VAL A 162 6.88 -8.09 3.71
C VAL A 162 6.06 -6.82 3.86
N PHE A 163 6.51 -5.93 4.75
CA PHE A 163 5.77 -4.72 5.11
C PHE A 163 6.61 -3.48 4.82
N CYS A 164 5.93 -2.40 4.43
CA CYS A 164 6.51 -1.08 4.45
C CYS A 164 7.05 -0.75 5.86
N PRO A 165 8.16 -0.01 5.96
CA PRO A 165 8.65 0.51 7.25
C PRO A 165 7.56 1.29 8.02
N ALA A 166 7.76 1.43 9.33
CA ALA A 166 6.85 2.21 10.16
C ALA A 166 6.74 3.66 9.64
N GLY A 167 5.52 4.20 9.59
CA GLY A 167 5.25 5.53 9.04
C GLY A 167 5.17 5.59 7.51
N GLN A 168 5.32 4.46 6.80
CA GLN A 168 5.26 4.39 5.35
C GLN A 168 4.05 3.61 4.83
N ILE A 169 3.64 3.94 3.60
CA ILE A 169 2.59 3.23 2.86
C ILE A 169 3.06 2.87 1.45
N ALA A 170 2.51 1.79 0.88
CA ALA A 170 2.86 1.37 -0.47
C ALA A 170 2.28 2.34 -1.51
N THR A 171 3.10 2.71 -2.49
CA THR A 171 2.70 3.60 -3.59
C THR A 171 2.99 3.01 -4.97
N LYS A 172 3.78 1.92 -4.99
CA LYS A 172 4.03 1.05 -6.15
C LYS A 172 4.21 -0.39 -5.68
N VAL A 173 4.03 -1.33 -6.58
CA VAL A 173 4.46 -2.72 -6.44
C VAL A 173 5.63 -2.98 -7.38
N ARG A 174 6.71 -3.59 -6.87
CA ARG A 174 7.81 -4.07 -7.70
C ARG A 174 7.68 -5.57 -7.91
N VAL A 175 7.46 -5.93 -9.17
CA VAL A 175 7.40 -7.30 -9.68
C VAL A 175 8.81 -7.80 -9.95
N HIS A 176 9.13 -8.98 -9.42
CA HIS A 176 10.36 -9.72 -9.70
C HIS A 176 10.02 -10.84 -10.68
N ARG A 177 10.67 -10.87 -11.84
CA ARG A 177 10.30 -11.78 -12.93
C ARG A 177 11.48 -12.38 -13.69
N THR A 178 11.24 -13.54 -14.28
CA THR A 178 12.16 -14.25 -15.17
C THR A 178 11.43 -14.54 -16.47
N GLY A 179 11.84 -13.85 -17.54
CA GLY A 179 11.02 -13.74 -18.75
C GLY A 179 9.69 -13.05 -18.43
N ASP A 180 8.59 -13.71 -18.79
CA ASP A 180 7.22 -13.22 -18.59
C ASP A 180 6.56 -13.76 -17.31
N GLU A 181 7.33 -14.46 -16.46
CA GLU A 181 6.80 -15.11 -15.27
C GLU A 181 7.09 -14.29 -14.02
N ILE A 182 6.04 -13.94 -13.27
CA ILE A 182 6.19 -13.35 -11.93
C ILE A 182 6.70 -14.41 -10.95
N ASN A 183 7.84 -14.15 -10.31
CA ASN A 183 8.45 -15.03 -9.30
C ASN A 183 8.28 -14.52 -7.86
N GLY A 184 8.16 -13.19 -7.69
CA GLY A 184 8.05 -12.57 -6.38
C GLY A 184 7.62 -11.12 -6.44
N LEU A 185 7.26 -10.57 -5.29
CA LEU A 185 6.72 -9.23 -5.15
C LEU A 185 7.40 -8.49 -4.00
N SER A 186 7.53 -7.19 -4.16
CA SER A 186 7.98 -6.26 -3.12
C SER A 186 7.20 -4.94 -3.25
N LEU A 187 7.15 -4.13 -2.20
CA LEU A 187 6.48 -2.84 -2.22
C LEU A 187 7.51 -1.72 -2.36
N ALA A 188 7.15 -0.66 -3.09
CA ALA A 188 7.84 0.63 -3.00
C ALA A 188 7.01 1.57 -2.12
N CYS A 189 7.58 1.95 -1.00
CA CYS A 189 6.91 2.65 0.08
C CYS A 189 7.39 4.10 0.17
N ARG A 190 6.50 4.99 0.60
CA ARG A 190 6.76 6.42 0.85
C ARG A 190 6.41 6.76 2.28
N ASP A 191 7.16 7.66 2.90
CA ASP A 191 6.78 8.25 4.18
C ASP A 191 5.48 9.05 4.02
N VAL A 192 4.66 9.01 5.05
CA VAL A 192 3.46 9.84 5.16
C VAL A 192 3.73 10.92 6.21
N ALA A 193 3.50 12.17 5.82
CA ALA A 193 3.69 13.33 6.69
C ALA A 193 2.39 14.14 6.78
N PRO A 194 2.21 14.96 7.85
CA PRO A 194 1.15 15.96 7.90
C PRO A 194 1.21 16.92 6.70
#